data_AF-A0A1S0TMH0-F1
#
_entry.id   AF-A0A1S0TMH0-F1
#
_cell.length_a   1.000
_cell.length_b   1.000
_cell.length_c   1.000
_cell.angle_alpha   90.00
_cell.angle_beta   90.00
_cell.angle_gamma   90.00
#
_symmetry.space_group_name_H-M   'P 1'
#
loop_
_entity.id
_entity.type
_entity.pdbx_description
1 polymer ?
#
loop_
_entity_poly.entity_id
_entity_poly.type
_entity_poly.pdbx_seq_one_letter_code
_entity_poly.pdbx_strand_id
1 'polypeptide(L)'
;MTPVKYDAEKIMQTFIWTALLLLTCSIFSTFSAYFFSILIRQIIGTFVATICAYVLLPLITCHYINKLSVRKYAWNDMILRHALLTLSMVEGLLTGYILSNRILHNLSPFAALTPFFIGIIAPLLHSARQNERSLLILITIIGSFTCHIAIGILFGLTFPYILLTVFYTMISFITLQLLIANNDGTMVFTHIYQFAILYFSLLAESFVYKLFGTKS
;
A
#
# COMPACT_ATOMS: atom_id res chain seq x y z
N MET A 1 2.82 27.02 -20.78
CA MET A 1 2.12 26.31 -19.69
C MET A 1 2.90 26.52 -18.40
N THR A 2 2.29 27.07 -17.35
CA THR A 2 2.94 27.19 -16.04
C THR A 2 3.11 25.82 -15.42
N PRO A 3 4.29 25.48 -14.84
CA PRO A 3 4.50 24.19 -14.20
C PRO A 3 3.53 24.02 -13.03
N VAL A 4 2.79 22.91 -13.01
CA VAL A 4 1.94 22.53 -11.88
C VAL A 4 2.86 22.13 -10.73
N LYS A 5 2.89 22.95 -9.68
CA LYS A 5 3.63 22.67 -8.45
C LYS A 5 2.86 21.64 -7.62
N TYR A 6 3.57 20.70 -7.00
CA TYR A 6 2.95 19.74 -6.08
C TYR A 6 3.13 20.19 -4.62
N ASP A 7 2.25 19.70 -3.76
CA ASP A 7 2.35 19.85 -2.30
C ASP A 7 3.21 18.71 -1.72
N ALA A 8 4.47 19.03 -1.40
CA ALA A 8 5.46 18.06 -0.97
C ALA A 8 5.13 17.45 0.41
N GLU A 9 4.59 18.27 1.32
CA GLU A 9 4.23 17.81 2.67
C GLU A 9 3.05 16.85 2.60
N LYS A 10 2.01 17.20 1.84
CA LYS A 10 0.84 16.34 1.64
C LYS A 10 1.22 15.00 0.99
N ILE A 11 2.11 15.00 0.00
CA ILE A 11 2.63 13.78 -0.62
C ILE A 11 3.42 12.97 0.41
N MET A 12 4.38 13.58 1.10
CA MET A 12 5.19 12.92 2.13
C MET A 12 4.30 12.26 3.18
N GLN A 13 3.38 13.00 3.79
CA GLN A 13 2.50 12.46 4.83
C GLN A 13 1.63 11.31 4.30
N THR A 14 1.09 11.42 3.08
CA THR A 14 0.26 10.36 2.49
C THR A 14 1.07 9.09 2.28
N PHE A 15 2.23 9.21 1.64
CA PHE A 15 3.00 8.07 1.18
C PHE A 15 3.83 7.41 2.29
N ILE A 16 4.36 8.17 3.26
CA ILE A 16 5.02 7.61 4.44
C ILE A 16 4.04 6.83 5.32
N TRP A 17 2.84 7.38 5.57
CA TRP A 17 1.82 6.63 6.31
C TRP A 17 1.39 5.37 5.55
N THR A 18 1.23 5.45 4.24
CA THR A 18 0.94 4.27 3.41
C THR A 18 2.02 3.20 3.52
N ALA A 19 3.30 3.59 3.49
CA ALA A 19 4.41 2.67 3.67
C ALA A 19 4.36 1.98 5.05
N LEU A 20 4.05 2.74 6.11
CA LEU A 20 3.84 2.19 7.44
C LEU A 20 2.68 1.19 7.46
N LEU A 21 1.53 1.52 6.87
CA LEU A 21 0.37 0.61 6.80
C LEU A 21 0.72 -0.71 6.09
N LEU A 22 1.39 -0.64 4.94
CA LEU A 22 1.82 -1.82 4.19
C LEU A 22 2.86 -2.64 4.96
N LEU A 23 3.82 -1.99 5.62
CA LEU A 23 4.81 -2.67 6.45
C LEU A 23 4.14 -3.41 7.62
N THR A 24 3.22 -2.75 8.34
CA THR A 24 2.42 -3.37 9.39
C THR A 24 1.65 -4.57 8.83
N CYS A 25 1.01 -4.41 7.68
CA CYS A 25 0.30 -5.50 7.03
C CYS A 25 1.21 -6.70 6.72
N SER A 26 2.41 -6.47 6.17
CA SER A 26 3.39 -7.52 5.88
C SER A 26 3.88 -8.25 7.14
N ILE A 27 4.11 -7.52 8.24
CA ILE A 27 4.50 -8.11 9.53
C ILE A 27 3.42 -9.05 10.05
N PHE A 28 2.17 -8.59 10.09
CA PHE A 28 1.05 -9.40 10.60
C PHE A 28 0.67 -10.53 9.64
N SER A 29 0.86 -10.36 8.33
CA SER A 29 0.70 -11.42 7.33
C SER A 29 1.71 -12.54 7.56
N THR A 30 2.98 -12.19 7.73
CA THR A 30 4.05 -13.15 8.07
C THR A 30 3.72 -13.88 9.37
N PHE A 31 3.35 -13.14 10.41
CA PHE A 31 2.98 -13.71 11.71
C PHE A 31 1.79 -14.68 11.61
N SER A 32 0.78 -14.33 10.82
CA SER A 32 -0.39 -15.19 10.61
C SER A 32 -0.09 -16.44 9.81
N ALA A 33 0.67 -16.32 8.72
CA ALA A 33 1.03 -17.46 7.88
C ALA A 33 1.74 -18.56 8.70
N TYR A 34 2.67 -18.18 9.57
CA TYR A 34 3.48 -19.12 10.35
C TYR A 34 2.86 -19.56 11.69
N PHE A 35 2.18 -18.67 12.43
CA PHE A 35 1.74 -18.96 13.79
C PHE A 35 0.22 -19.07 13.94
N PHE A 36 -0.55 -18.15 13.36
CA PHE A 36 -2.00 -18.07 13.61
C PHE A 36 -2.83 -18.84 12.60
N SER A 37 -2.25 -19.33 11.52
CA SER A 37 -3.00 -20.01 10.47
C SER A 37 -3.75 -21.24 10.98
N ILE A 38 -3.24 -21.95 11.99
CA ILE A 38 -3.91 -23.07 12.66
C ILE A 38 -5.10 -22.59 13.50
N LEU A 39 -4.89 -21.53 14.31
CA LEU A 39 -5.92 -20.98 15.20
C LEU A 39 -7.06 -20.34 14.40
N ILE A 40 -6.73 -19.52 13.40
CA ILE A 40 -7.71 -18.84 12.54
C ILE A 40 -8.55 -19.88 11.79
N ARG A 41 -7.94 -20.98 11.33
CA ARG A 41 -8.64 -22.06 10.62
C ARG A 41 -9.69 -22.77 11.46
N GLN A 42 -9.53 -22.81 12.79
CA GLN A 42 -10.53 -23.38 13.69
C GLN A 42 -11.77 -22.47 13.84
N ILE A 43 -11.62 -21.16 13.60
CA ILE A 43 -12.68 -20.17 13.79
C ILE A 43 -13.37 -19.85 12.47
N ILE A 44 -12.61 -19.61 11.41
CA ILE A 44 -13.12 -19.22 10.09
C ILE A 44 -12.50 -20.06 8.97
N GLY A 45 -13.31 -20.43 7.99
CA GLY A 45 -12.82 -21.07 6.76
C GLY A 45 -12.16 -20.09 5.81
N THR A 46 -11.27 -20.57 4.93
CA THR A 46 -10.53 -19.73 3.96
C THR A 46 -11.45 -18.94 3.03
N PHE A 47 -12.59 -19.51 2.63
CA PHE A 47 -13.59 -18.82 1.82
C PHE A 47 -14.16 -17.59 2.55
N VAL A 48 -14.57 -17.76 3.80
CA VAL A 48 -15.11 -16.67 4.64
C VAL A 48 -14.04 -15.61 4.88
N ALA A 49 -12.82 -16.02 5.23
CA ALA A 49 -11.70 -15.11 5.41
C ALA A 49 -11.42 -14.27 4.14
N THR A 50 -11.50 -14.89 2.96
CA THR A 50 -11.32 -14.22 1.66
C THR A 50 -12.39 -13.14 1.43
N ILE A 51 -13.66 -13.44 1.72
CA ILE A 51 -14.75 -12.46 1.62
C ILE A 51 -14.55 -11.33 2.64
N CYS A 52 -14.15 -11.67 3.87
CA CYS A 52 -13.88 -10.69 4.91
C CYS A 52 -12.77 -9.70 4.50
N ALA A 53 -11.61 -10.22 4.08
CA ALA A 53 -10.42 -9.44 3.73
C ALA A 53 -10.60 -8.61 2.47
N TYR A 54 -11.17 -9.19 1.40
CA TYR A 54 -11.18 -8.51 0.10
C TYR A 54 -12.51 -7.84 -0.25
N VAL A 55 -13.55 -7.98 0.59
CA VAL A 55 -14.86 -7.36 0.33
C VAL A 55 -15.39 -6.61 1.55
N LEU A 56 -15.63 -7.30 2.67
CA LEU A 56 -16.35 -6.69 3.81
C LEU A 56 -15.52 -5.60 4.51
N LEU A 57 -14.28 -5.90 4.91
CA LEU A 57 -13.41 -4.94 5.59
C LEU A 57 -13.10 -3.71 4.72
N PRO A 58 -12.78 -3.86 3.41
CA PRO A 58 -12.60 -2.73 2.52
C PRO A 58 -13.84 -1.84 2.39
N LEU A 59 -15.03 -2.44 2.27
CA LEU A 59 -16.29 -1.69 2.16
C LEU A 59 -16.60 -0.91 3.44
N ILE A 60 -16.45 -1.56 4.61
CA ILE A 60 -16.64 -0.92 5.92
C ILE A 60 -15.67 0.24 6.07
N THR A 61 -14.40 0.04 5.71
CA THR A 61 -13.35 1.07 5.81
C THR A 61 -13.65 2.25 4.89
N CYS A 62 -14.00 2.00 3.63
CA CYS A 62 -14.35 3.04 2.68
C CYS A 62 -15.53 3.89 3.20
N HIS A 63 -16.58 3.23 3.70
CA HIS A 63 -17.71 3.91 4.32
C HIS A 63 -17.27 4.76 5.53
N TYR A 64 -16.42 4.22 6.39
CA TYR A 64 -15.94 4.89 7.59
C TYR A 64 -15.08 6.12 7.27
N ILE A 65 -14.15 6.02 6.32
CA ILE A 65 -13.34 7.14 5.81
C ILE A 65 -14.24 8.23 5.26
N ASN A 66 -15.18 7.88 4.38
CA ASN A 66 -16.07 8.86 3.76
C ASN A 66 -16.91 9.59 4.81
N LYS A 67 -17.46 8.86 5.79
CA LYS A 67 -18.27 9.44 6.87
C LYS A 67 -17.49 10.42 7.74
N LEU A 68 -16.25 10.07 8.14
CA LEU A 68 -15.44 10.92 9.01
C LEU A 68 -14.76 12.08 8.28
N SER A 69 -14.49 11.92 6.98
CA SER A 69 -13.85 12.95 6.16
C SER A 69 -14.76 14.15 5.86
N VAL A 70 -16.08 14.01 6.04
CA VAL A 70 -17.04 15.13 5.90
C VAL A 70 -16.75 16.25 6.90
N ARG A 71 -16.32 15.91 8.12
CA ARG A 71 -16.05 16.87 9.20
C ARG A 71 -14.55 17.00 9.41
N LYS A 72 -13.98 18.17 9.11
CA LYS A 72 -12.53 18.43 9.13
C LYS A 72 -12.00 18.77 10.53
N TYR A 73 -12.20 17.88 11.50
CA TYR A 73 -11.66 18.03 12.85
C TYR A 73 -10.32 17.29 12.98
N ALA A 74 -9.34 17.89 13.68
CA ALA A 74 -8.05 17.25 13.94
C ALA A 74 -8.18 15.89 14.65
N TRP A 75 -9.18 15.74 15.53
CA TRP A 75 -9.48 14.46 16.17
C TRP A 75 -9.87 13.37 15.14
N ASN A 76 -10.58 13.73 14.07
CA ASN A 76 -10.99 12.77 13.03
C ASN A 76 -9.78 12.22 12.26
N ASP A 77 -8.77 13.06 11.99
CA ASP A 77 -7.50 12.62 11.39
C ASP A 77 -6.81 11.58 12.26
N MET A 78 -6.67 11.87 13.57
CA MET A 78 -6.06 10.94 14.51
C MET A 78 -6.83 9.62 14.57
N ILE A 79 -8.16 9.65 14.67
CA ILE A 79 -9.00 8.43 14.64
C ILE A 79 -8.75 7.65 13.35
N LEU A 80 -8.77 8.30 12.20
CA LEU A 80 -8.64 7.63 10.90
C LEU A 80 -7.27 6.99 10.71
N ARG A 81 -6.18 7.63 11.17
CA ARG A 81 -4.83 7.03 11.12
C ARG A 81 -4.75 5.75 11.95
N HIS A 82 -5.27 5.78 13.17
CA HIS A 82 -5.26 4.60 14.05
C HIS A 82 -6.20 3.51 13.52
N ALA A 83 -7.37 3.88 13.02
CA ALA A 83 -8.30 2.94 12.40
C ALA A 83 -7.69 2.23 11.19
N LEU A 84 -7.00 2.97 10.32
CA LEU A 84 -6.27 2.39 9.18
C LEU A 84 -5.12 1.48 9.62
N LEU A 85 -4.43 1.83 10.70
CA LEU A 85 -3.36 0.99 11.26
C LEU A 85 -3.92 -0.30 11.86
N THR A 86 -5.03 -0.25 12.60
CA THR A 86 -5.72 -1.44 13.10
C THR A 86 -6.23 -2.30 11.94
N LEU A 87 -6.78 -1.67 10.90
CA LEU A 87 -7.19 -2.37 9.68
C LEU A 87 -6.01 -3.09 9.04
N SER A 88 -4.85 -2.43 8.88
CA SER A 88 -3.70 -3.07 8.24
C SER A 88 -3.18 -4.27 9.04
N MET A 89 -3.27 -4.24 10.37
CA MET A 89 -2.99 -5.41 11.20
C MET A 89 -3.96 -6.57 10.93
N VAL A 90 -5.27 -6.29 10.93
CA VAL A 90 -6.32 -7.30 10.71
C VAL A 90 -6.26 -7.86 9.29
N GLU A 91 -6.10 -7.01 8.29
CA GLU A 91 -5.92 -7.40 6.88
C GLU A 91 -4.63 -8.21 6.69
N GLY A 92 -3.56 -7.83 7.38
CA GLY A 92 -2.33 -8.61 7.43
C GLY A 92 -2.61 -10.02 7.94
N LEU A 93 -3.24 -10.15 9.11
CA LEU A 93 -3.59 -11.45 9.68
C LEU A 93 -4.45 -12.30 8.74
N LEU A 94 -5.48 -11.72 8.12
CA LEU A 94 -6.34 -12.44 7.19
C LEU A 94 -5.61 -12.83 5.90
N THR A 95 -4.85 -11.91 5.31
CA THR A 95 -4.07 -12.15 4.09
C THR A 95 -3.04 -13.26 4.32
N GLY A 96 -2.30 -13.21 5.43
CA GLY A 96 -1.35 -14.25 5.81
C GLY A 96 -2.00 -15.62 6.00
N TYR A 97 -3.19 -15.67 6.59
CA TYR A 97 -3.97 -16.91 6.71
C TYR A 97 -4.44 -17.42 5.34
N ILE A 98 -4.97 -16.55 4.48
CA ILE A 98 -5.46 -16.90 3.14
C ILE A 98 -4.32 -17.44 2.27
N LEU A 99 -3.14 -16.83 2.38
CA LEU A 99 -1.95 -17.18 1.60
C LEU A 99 -1.07 -18.24 2.29
N SER A 100 -1.40 -18.71 3.50
CA SER A 100 -0.53 -19.61 4.27
C SER A 100 -0.18 -20.91 3.55
N ASN A 101 -1.04 -21.37 2.64
CA ASN A 101 -0.83 -22.60 1.87
C ASN A 101 -0.23 -22.32 0.48
N ARG A 102 0.25 -21.10 0.22
CA ARG A 102 0.80 -20.66 -1.07
C ARG A 102 2.17 -20.05 -0.86
N ILE A 103 3.16 -20.56 -1.60
CA ILE A 103 4.52 -20.04 -1.56
C ILE A 103 4.89 -19.56 -2.96
N LEU A 104 5.43 -18.34 -3.05
CA LEU A 104 6.13 -17.89 -4.24
C LEU A 104 7.58 -18.35 -4.17
N HIS A 105 8.15 -18.71 -5.32
CA HIS A 105 9.57 -18.99 -5.40
C HIS A 105 10.35 -17.69 -5.13
N ASN A 106 11.19 -17.73 -4.08
CA ASN A 106 11.98 -16.61 -3.54
C ASN A 106 11.17 -15.53 -2.79
N LEU A 107 11.87 -14.52 -2.28
CA LEU A 107 11.30 -13.41 -1.53
C LEU A 107 10.39 -12.56 -2.43
N SER A 108 9.17 -12.24 -1.97
CA SER A 108 8.28 -11.30 -2.64
C SER A 108 8.77 -9.85 -2.50
N PRO A 109 8.50 -8.96 -3.48
CA PRO A 109 8.86 -7.56 -3.35
C PRO A 109 8.09 -6.88 -2.21
N PHE A 110 8.74 -5.95 -1.52
CA PHE A 110 8.12 -5.22 -0.40
C PHE A 110 7.15 -4.15 -0.91
N ALA A 111 5.84 -4.35 -0.75
CA ALA A 111 4.82 -3.39 -1.19
C ALA A 111 5.05 -1.97 -0.63
N ALA A 112 5.55 -1.87 0.60
CA ALA A 112 5.84 -0.60 1.28
C ALA A 112 6.97 0.22 0.63
N LEU A 113 7.85 -0.39 -0.18
CA LEU A 113 9.04 0.26 -0.70
C LEU A 113 8.73 1.42 -1.64
N THR A 114 7.79 1.24 -2.57
CA THR A 114 7.40 2.30 -3.50
C THR A 114 6.79 3.52 -2.79
N PRO A 115 5.78 3.38 -1.92
CA PRO A 115 5.26 4.53 -1.20
C PRO A 115 6.30 5.15 -0.28
N PHE A 116 7.17 4.35 0.36
CA PHE A 116 8.29 4.91 1.14
C PHE A 116 9.21 5.79 0.29
N PHE A 117 9.60 5.30 -0.89
CA PHE A 117 10.45 6.02 -1.83
C PHE A 117 9.79 7.34 -2.29
N ILE A 118 8.51 7.31 -2.67
CA ILE A 118 7.75 8.52 -3.03
C ILE A 118 7.72 9.52 -1.87
N GLY A 119 7.44 9.04 -0.65
CA GLY A 119 7.35 9.87 0.54
C GLY A 119 8.65 10.60 0.88
N ILE A 120 9.81 10.00 0.60
CA ILE A 120 11.13 10.60 0.82
C ILE A 120 11.53 11.54 -0.32
N ILE A 121 11.31 11.14 -1.58
CA ILE A 121 11.79 11.90 -2.74
C ILE A 121 11.02 13.22 -2.92
N ALA A 122 9.73 13.25 -2.61
CA ALA A 122 8.91 14.46 -2.73
C ALA A 122 9.47 15.68 -1.95
N PRO A 123 9.76 15.59 -0.63
CA PRO A 123 10.33 16.72 0.11
C PRO A 123 11.78 17.04 -0.31
N LEU A 124 12.57 16.06 -0.75
CA LEU A 124 13.95 16.30 -1.22
C LEU A 124 13.99 17.10 -2.53
N LEU A 125 13.12 16.80 -3.49
CA LEU A 125 13.00 17.58 -4.72
C LEU A 125 12.48 18.99 -4.43
N HIS A 126 11.53 19.11 -3.50
CA HIS A 126 11.01 20.40 -3.08
C HIS A 126 12.10 21.29 -2.45
N SER A 127 12.91 20.76 -1.54
CA SER A 127 14.00 21.50 -0.89
C SER A 127 15.12 21.88 -1.87
N ALA A 128 15.36 21.06 -2.90
CA ALA A 128 16.28 21.37 -4.01
C ALA A 128 15.73 22.43 -5.00
N ARG A 129 14.57 23.05 -4.72
CA ARG A 129 13.85 23.97 -5.61
C ARG A 129 13.42 23.36 -6.95
N GLN A 130 13.34 22.02 -7.02
CA GLN A 130 12.92 21.26 -8.19
C GLN A 130 11.48 20.76 -8.03
N ASN A 131 10.52 21.69 -7.82
CA ASN A 131 9.10 21.37 -7.59
C ASN A 131 8.32 21.19 -8.91
N GLU A 132 8.91 20.47 -9.87
CA GLU A 132 8.26 20.13 -11.14
C GLU A 132 7.59 18.76 -11.02
N ARG A 133 6.28 18.73 -11.30
CA ARG A 133 5.48 17.48 -11.29
C ARG A 133 6.08 16.38 -12.16
N SER A 134 6.50 16.71 -13.38
CA SER A 134 7.10 15.76 -14.33
C SER A 134 8.36 15.11 -13.77
N LEU A 135 9.23 15.91 -13.15
CA LEU A 135 10.46 15.44 -12.53
C LEU A 135 10.18 14.54 -11.32
N LEU A 136 9.24 14.92 -10.45
CA LEU A 136 8.80 14.08 -9.32
C LEU A 136 8.33 12.71 -9.80
N ILE A 137 7.43 12.69 -10.80
CA ILE A 137 6.89 11.47 -11.38
C ILE A 137 8.02 10.60 -11.93
N LEU A 138 8.91 11.19 -12.75
CA LEU A 138 10.00 10.47 -13.39
C LEU A 138 10.90 9.79 -12.36
N ILE A 139 11.37 10.56 -11.37
CA ILE A 139 12.30 10.08 -10.35
C ILE A 139 11.64 9.04 -9.46
N THR A 140 10.40 9.24 -9.06
CA THR A 140 9.72 8.31 -8.15
C THR A 140 9.37 6.98 -8.81
N ILE A 141 8.89 6.97 -10.06
CA ILE A 141 8.63 5.71 -10.78
C ILE A 141 9.93 4.98 -11.06
N ILE A 142 10.88 5.63 -11.76
CA ILE A 142 12.11 4.97 -12.20
C ILE A 142 12.96 4.58 -11.00
N GLY A 143 13.07 5.47 -10.01
CA GLY A 143 13.84 5.23 -8.79
C GLY A 143 13.27 4.07 -7.97
N SER A 144 11.97 4.07 -7.67
CA SER A 144 11.36 2.99 -6.90
C SER A 144 11.41 1.65 -7.64
N PHE A 145 11.13 1.64 -8.95
CA PHE A 145 11.23 0.44 -9.77
C PHE A 145 12.67 -0.10 -9.79
N THR A 146 13.65 0.76 -9.98
CA THR A 146 15.08 0.38 -9.94
C THR A 146 15.47 -0.20 -8.58
N CYS A 147 15.00 0.38 -7.47
CA CYS A 147 15.24 -0.16 -6.14
C CYS A 147 14.67 -1.58 -5.97
N HIS A 148 13.44 -1.83 -6.43
CA HIS A 148 12.86 -3.18 -6.43
C HIS A 148 13.67 -4.14 -7.28
N ILE A 149 14.04 -3.77 -8.51
CA ILE A 149 14.84 -4.64 -9.38
C ILE A 149 16.20 -4.94 -8.76
N ALA A 150 16.86 -3.97 -8.13
CA ALA A 150 18.13 -4.19 -7.44
C ALA A 150 18.00 -5.21 -6.30
N ILE A 151 16.95 -5.09 -5.47
CA ILE A 151 16.64 -6.08 -4.42
C ILE A 151 16.34 -7.45 -5.05
N GLY A 152 15.51 -7.48 -6.10
CA GLY A 152 15.17 -8.72 -6.81
C GLY A 152 16.39 -9.44 -7.38
N ILE A 153 17.36 -8.72 -7.95
CA ILE A 153 18.61 -9.31 -8.44
C ILE A 153 19.41 -9.98 -7.31
N LEU A 154 19.44 -9.37 -6.12
CA LEU A 154 20.17 -9.90 -4.96
C LEU A 154 19.50 -11.14 -4.34
N PHE A 155 18.16 -11.18 -4.33
CA PHE A 155 17.39 -12.24 -3.65
C PHE A 155 16.71 -13.24 -4.60
N GLY A 156 16.97 -13.12 -5.92
CA GLY A 156 16.48 -14.01 -6.95
C GLY A 156 15.25 -13.46 -7.68
N LEU A 157 15.50 -12.83 -8.84
CA LEU A 157 14.47 -12.19 -9.65
C LEU A 157 13.63 -13.24 -10.39
N THR A 158 12.32 -13.26 -10.12
CA THR A 158 11.36 -14.16 -10.77
C THR A 158 10.29 -13.37 -11.52
N PHE A 159 9.58 -14.02 -12.43
CA PHE A 159 8.46 -13.38 -13.13
C PHE A 159 7.37 -12.84 -12.17
N PRO A 160 6.90 -13.60 -11.15
CA PRO A 160 5.97 -13.09 -10.14
C PRO A 160 6.50 -11.86 -9.38
N TYR A 161 7.81 -11.82 -9.09
CA TYR A 161 8.45 -10.67 -8.45
C TYR A 161 8.35 -9.40 -9.32
N ILE A 162 8.71 -9.51 -10.60
CA ILE A 162 8.65 -8.40 -11.55
C ILE A 162 7.20 -7.94 -11.70
N LEU A 163 6.26 -8.88 -11.81
CA LEU A 163 4.84 -8.57 -11.96
C LEU A 163 4.28 -7.81 -10.74
N LEU A 164 4.61 -8.24 -9.52
CA LEU A 164 4.23 -7.52 -8.29
C LEU A 164 4.88 -6.15 -8.21
N THR A 165 6.16 -6.04 -8.60
CA THR A 165 6.86 -4.75 -8.66
C THR A 165 6.13 -3.78 -9.61
N VAL A 166 5.70 -4.25 -10.78
CA VAL A 166 4.90 -3.46 -11.73
C VAL A 166 3.57 -3.05 -11.10
N PHE A 167 2.85 -3.95 -10.41
CA PHE A 167 1.59 -3.58 -9.75
C PHE A 167 1.79 -2.55 -8.64
N TYR A 168 2.73 -2.75 -7.72
CA TYR A 168 2.97 -1.82 -6.61
C TYR A 168 3.41 -0.43 -7.09
N THR A 169 4.24 -0.38 -8.13
CA THR A 169 4.64 0.88 -8.77
C THR A 169 3.48 1.57 -9.47
N MET A 170 2.67 0.84 -10.24
CA MET A 170 1.48 1.36 -10.92
C MET A 170 0.43 1.89 -9.94
N ILE A 171 0.11 1.14 -8.88
CA ILE A 171 -0.87 1.54 -7.87
C ILE A 171 -0.45 2.85 -7.18
N SER A 172 0.82 2.92 -6.77
CA SER A 172 1.37 4.12 -6.13
C SER A 172 1.43 5.29 -7.10
N PHE A 173 1.78 5.05 -8.36
CA PHE A 173 1.82 6.06 -9.41
C PHE A 173 0.43 6.65 -9.71
N ILE A 174 -0.58 5.80 -9.94
CA ILE A 174 -1.95 6.26 -10.18
C ILE A 174 -2.43 7.09 -8.99
N THR A 175 -2.15 6.62 -7.78
CA THR A 175 -2.52 7.34 -6.55
C THR A 175 -1.80 8.69 -6.44
N LEU A 176 -0.52 8.76 -6.79
CA LEU A 176 0.26 10.01 -6.81
C LEU A 176 -0.35 11.00 -7.82
N GLN A 177 -0.73 10.53 -9.00
CA GLN A 177 -1.36 11.36 -10.02
C GLN A 177 -2.71 11.90 -9.55
N LEU A 178 -3.54 11.05 -8.94
CA LEU A 178 -4.85 11.47 -8.40
C LEU A 178 -4.70 12.45 -7.23
N LEU A 179 -3.70 12.25 -6.37
CA LEU A 179 -3.41 13.15 -5.26
C LEU A 179 -2.96 14.53 -5.75
N ILE A 180 -2.10 14.58 -6.78
CA ILE A 180 -1.67 15.84 -7.39
C ILE A 180 -2.83 16.52 -8.15
N ALA A 181 -3.65 15.74 -8.84
CA ALA A 181 -4.80 16.27 -9.58
C ALA A 181 -5.87 16.87 -8.66
N ASN A 182 -6.11 16.25 -7.50
CA ASN A 182 -7.08 16.71 -6.50
C ASN A 182 -6.41 17.59 -5.43
N ASN A 183 -5.38 18.36 -5.82
CA ASN A 183 -4.73 19.31 -4.92
C ASN A 183 -5.57 20.58 -4.74
N ASP A 184 -6.82 20.39 -4.34
CA ASP A 184 -7.68 21.46 -3.88
C ASP A 184 -7.21 21.77 -2.46
N GLY A 185 -6.76 23.00 -2.18
CA GLY A 185 -6.27 23.41 -0.85
C GLY A 185 -7.28 23.22 0.31
N THR A 186 -8.47 22.71 0.00
CA THR A 186 -9.52 22.33 0.95
C THR A 186 -9.40 20.87 1.42
N MET A 187 -8.72 19.98 0.70
CA MET A 187 -8.53 18.56 1.05
C MET A 187 -7.45 18.41 2.12
N VAL A 188 -7.86 18.37 3.38
CA VAL A 188 -6.98 18.22 4.55
C VAL A 188 -6.55 16.76 4.77
N PHE A 189 -7.42 15.79 4.47
CA PHE A 189 -7.18 14.38 4.78
C PHE A 189 -7.01 13.53 3.52
N THR A 190 -5.95 12.72 3.49
CA THR A 190 -5.57 11.87 2.35
C THR A 190 -5.77 10.38 2.63
N HIS A 191 -6.52 10.03 3.69
CA HIS A 191 -6.75 8.66 4.13
C HIS A 191 -7.33 7.74 3.06
N ILE A 192 -8.15 8.28 2.15
CA ILE A 192 -8.70 7.48 1.03
C ILE A 192 -7.61 7.01 0.07
N TYR A 193 -6.57 7.82 -0.15
CA TYR A 193 -5.42 7.46 -0.98
C TYR A 193 -4.51 6.44 -0.27
N GLN A 194 -4.31 6.62 1.04
CA GLN A 194 -3.57 5.65 1.88
C GLN A 194 -4.24 4.28 1.85
N PHE A 195 -5.56 4.26 2.04
CA PHE A 195 -6.38 3.06 1.98
C PHE A 195 -6.40 2.43 0.59
N ALA A 196 -6.53 3.24 -0.48
CA ALA A 196 -6.52 2.73 -1.85
C ALA A 196 -5.21 1.98 -2.16
N ILE A 197 -4.05 2.56 -1.82
CA ILE A 197 -2.76 1.88 -2.05
C ILE A 197 -2.69 0.58 -1.25
N LEU A 198 -3.05 0.59 0.04
CA LEU A 198 -3.08 -0.62 0.87
C LEU A 198 -3.95 -1.70 0.22
N TYR A 199 -5.22 -1.37 -0.06
CA TYR A 199 -6.20 -2.33 -0.57
C TYR A 199 -5.82 -2.91 -1.93
N PHE A 200 -5.47 -2.05 -2.90
CA PHE A 200 -5.10 -2.54 -4.24
C PHE A 200 -3.78 -3.32 -4.23
N SER A 201 -2.85 -3.02 -3.31
CA SER A 201 -1.62 -3.80 -3.16
C SER A 201 -1.93 -5.22 -2.66
N LEU A 202 -2.85 -5.36 -1.70
CA LEU A 202 -3.29 -6.68 -1.21
C LEU A 202 -4.04 -7.47 -2.28
N LEU A 203 -4.86 -6.82 -3.10
CA LEU A 203 -5.50 -7.47 -4.24
C LEU A 203 -4.46 -7.95 -5.28
N ALA A 204 -3.47 -7.12 -5.60
CA ALA A 204 -2.38 -7.49 -6.51
C ALA A 204 -1.57 -8.66 -5.96
N GLU A 205 -1.22 -8.64 -4.67
CA GLU A 205 -0.55 -9.73 -3.99
C GLU A 205 -1.36 -11.02 -4.06
N SER A 206 -2.63 -10.98 -3.62
CA SER A 206 -3.50 -12.16 -3.65
C SER A 206 -3.67 -12.72 -5.07
N PHE A 207 -3.81 -11.85 -6.07
CA PHE A 207 -3.91 -12.24 -7.47
C PHE A 207 -2.66 -12.99 -7.93
N VAL A 208 -1.47 -12.44 -7.69
CA VAL A 208 -0.20 -13.08 -8.11
C VAL A 208 0.02 -14.39 -7.35
N TYR A 209 -0.19 -14.43 -6.03
CA TYR A 209 -0.05 -15.66 -5.25
C TYR A 209 -1.03 -16.76 -5.68
N LYS A 210 -2.25 -16.40 -6.10
CA LYS A 210 -3.22 -17.39 -6.61
C LYS A 210 -2.82 -17.97 -7.96
N LEU A 211 -2.23 -17.16 -8.85
CA LEU A 211 -1.82 -17.59 -10.18
C LEU A 211 -0.49 -18.36 -10.18
N PHE A 212 0.48 -17.91 -9.38
CA PHE A 212 1.86 -18.40 -9.45
C PHE A 212 2.33 -19.10 -8.17
N GLY A 213 1.55 -19.05 -7.09
CA GLY A 213 1.90 -19.70 -5.83
C GLY A 213 1.69 -21.21 -5.87
N THR A 214 2.72 -21.96 -5.55
CA THR A 214 2.66 -23.41 -5.39
C THR A 214 2.02 -23.76 -4.05
N LYS A 215 1.35 -24.91 -3.97
CA LYS A 215 0.81 -25.39 -2.70
C LYS A 215 1.96 -25.86 -1.82
N SER A 216 2.00 -25.36 -0.59
CA SER A 216 2.85 -25.90 0.47
C SER A 216 2.27 -27.18 1.07
#